data_AF-Q8F5H4-F1
#
_entry.id   AF-Q8F5H4-F1
#
_cell.length_a   1.000
_cell.length_b   1.000
_cell.length_c   1.000
_cell.angle_alpha   90.00
_cell.angle_beta   90.00
_cell.angle_gamma   90.00
#
_symmetry.space_group_name_H-M   'P 1'
#
loop_
_entity.id
_entity.type
_entity.pdbx_description
1 polymer ?
#
loop_
_entity_poly.entity_id
_entity_poly.type
_entity_poly.pdbx_seq_one_letter_code
_entity_poly.pdbx_strand_id
1 'polypeptide(L)'
;MNRPIIRLWGMENIGLIIEYQTGIIYSNQTGGYACLQPEVEGVLVPLEDLENKIQQSLQKYFTGPKWRSWCNDGIDEETADFIDSLLKPFYYLKVNRSKLLQSHEAWIYMELLLQKGDLEYQIYSGFLEKSGILTWGNSD
;
A
#
# COMPACT_ATOMS: atom_id res chain seq x y z
N MET A 1 0.00 24.94 -12.42
CA MET A 1 1.08 24.14 -13.04
C MET A 1 0.71 22.68 -12.85
N ASN A 2 0.81 21.86 -13.92
CA ASN A 2 0.57 20.42 -13.80
C ASN A 2 1.69 19.81 -12.96
N ARG A 3 1.31 19.08 -11.92
CA ARG A 3 2.25 18.40 -11.03
C ARG A 3 2.83 17.18 -11.74
N PRO A 4 4.13 16.86 -11.61
CA PRO A 4 4.68 15.63 -12.15
C PRO A 4 3.99 14.41 -11.54
N ILE A 5 3.72 13.40 -12.37
CA ILE A 5 3.08 12.16 -11.97
C ILE A 5 3.95 10.95 -12.33
N ILE A 6 4.12 10.05 -11.37
CA ILE A 6 4.80 8.76 -11.54
C ILE A 6 3.73 7.67 -11.53
N ARG A 7 3.60 6.95 -12.65
CA ARG A 7 2.69 5.80 -12.79
C ARG A 7 3.43 4.52 -12.39
N LEU A 8 2.85 3.76 -11.46
CA LEU A 8 3.44 2.57 -10.85
C LEU A 8 3.05 1.26 -11.54
N TRP A 9 2.50 1.31 -12.75
CA TRP A 9 2.00 0.14 -13.50
C TRP A 9 3.05 -0.95 -13.74
N GLY A 10 4.33 -0.59 -13.73
CA GLY A 10 5.46 -1.52 -13.90
C GLY A 10 6.13 -1.97 -12.60
N MET A 11 5.52 -1.73 -11.42
CA MET A 11 6.09 -2.21 -10.16
C MET A 11 6.02 -3.73 -10.06
N GLU A 12 7.18 -4.36 -9.89
CA GLU A 12 7.29 -5.81 -9.69
C GLU A 12 7.30 -6.23 -8.21
N ASN A 13 7.45 -5.26 -7.30
CA ASN A 13 7.50 -5.45 -5.84
C ASN A 13 6.41 -4.60 -5.14
N ILE A 14 6.26 -4.81 -3.83
CA ILE A 14 5.46 -3.94 -2.96
C ILE A 14 6.22 -2.63 -2.64
N GLY A 15 5.46 -1.57 -2.38
CA GLY A 15 5.97 -0.29 -1.96
C GLY A 15 5.01 0.42 -1.02
N LEU A 16 5.54 1.40 -0.31
CA LEU A 16 4.78 2.27 0.58
C LEU A 16 4.92 3.71 0.10
N ILE A 17 3.81 4.34 -0.27
CA ILE A 17 3.80 5.77 -0.55
C ILE A 17 3.52 6.48 0.78
N ILE A 18 4.53 7.15 1.35
CA ILE A 18 4.33 7.98 2.54
C ILE A 18 3.77 9.32 2.09
N GLU A 19 2.61 9.70 2.62
CA GLU A 19 1.96 10.97 2.31
C GLU A 19 2.87 12.13 2.79
N TYR A 20 3.25 13.02 1.86
CA TYR A 20 4.16 14.13 2.16
C TYR A 20 4.13 15.19 1.06
N GLN A 21 4.33 16.46 1.41
CA GLN A 21 4.33 17.57 0.45
C GLN A 21 5.65 17.64 -0.35
N THR A 22 5.75 16.87 -1.43
CA THR A 22 6.96 16.75 -2.27
C THR A 22 6.86 17.48 -3.61
N GLY A 23 5.66 17.84 -4.07
CA GLY A 23 5.42 18.26 -5.45
C GLY A 23 5.15 17.08 -6.41
N ILE A 24 5.42 15.83 -6.02
CA ILE A 24 5.33 14.62 -6.86
C ILE A 24 4.08 13.82 -6.54
N ILE A 25 3.29 13.49 -7.57
CA ILE A 25 2.12 12.61 -7.45
C ILE A 25 2.50 11.19 -7.86
N TYR A 26 2.06 10.21 -7.08
CA TYR A 26 2.10 8.79 -7.42
C TYR A 26 0.71 8.29 -7.74
N SER A 27 0.63 7.37 -8.70
CA SER A 27 -0.61 6.69 -9.07
C SER A 27 -0.35 5.28 -9.53
N ASN A 28 -1.32 4.41 -9.32
CA ASN A 28 -1.27 3.02 -9.74
C ASN A 28 -2.61 2.55 -10.30
N GLN A 29 -2.62 1.47 -11.08
CA GLN A 29 -3.86 0.74 -11.37
C GLN A 29 -4.22 -0.11 -10.14
N THR A 30 -5.50 -0.12 -9.80
CA THR A 30 -5.99 -0.66 -8.52
C THR A 30 -7.41 -1.18 -8.66
N GLY A 31 -7.88 -1.95 -7.68
CA GLY A 31 -9.25 -2.46 -7.65
C GLY A 31 -9.53 -3.63 -8.61
N GLY A 32 -8.49 -4.33 -9.07
CA GLY A 32 -8.60 -5.46 -10.00
C GLY A 32 -9.19 -5.01 -11.34
N TYR A 33 -10.29 -5.66 -11.77
CA TYR A 33 -10.98 -5.37 -13.02
C TYR A 33 -11.75 -4.04 -13.04
N ALA A 34 -11.84 -3.34 -11.90
CA ALA A 34 -12.40 -1.98 -11.86
C ALA A 34 -11.43 -0.93 -12.43
N CYS A 35 -10.14 -1.25 -12.53
CA CYS A 35 -9.09 -0.41 -13.12
C CYS A 35 -9.06 1.03 -12.57
N LEU A 36 -9.27 1.19 -11.27
CA LEU A 36 -9.20 2.48 -10.59
C LEU A 36 -7.76 3.05 -10.67
N GLN A 37 -7.64 4.38 -10.75
CA GLN A 37 -6.36 5.10 -10.88
C GLN A 37 -6.24 6.18 -9.78
N PRO A 38 -6.20 5.81 -8.49
CA PRO A 38 -6.05 6.79 -7.42
C PRO A 38 -4.71 7.53 -7.52
N GLU A 39 -4.65 8.69 -6.88
CA GLU A 39 -3.49 9.58 -6.90
C GLU A 39 -3.22 10.09 -5.49
N VAL A 40 -1.96 10.12 -5.10
CA VAL A 40 -1.53 10.71 -3.83
C VAL A 40 -0.18 11.41 -3.99
N GLU A 41 0.00 12.51 -3.27
CA GLU A 41 1.29 13.16 -3.16
C GLU A 41 2.14 12.49 -2.08
N GLY A 42 3.42 12.23 -2.37
CA GLY A 42 4.27 11.65 -1.34
C GLY A 42 5.66 11.26 -1.80
N VAL A 43 6.24 10.32 -1.03
CA VAL A 43 7.51 9.64 -1.32
C VAL A 43 7.24 8.15 -1.41
N LEU A 44 7.65 7.51 -2.51
CA LEU A 44 7.63 6.05 -2.61
C LEU A 44 8.84 5.46 -1.91
N VAL A 45 8.59 4.61 -0.92
CA VAL A 45 9.58 3.77 -0.24
C VAL A 45 9.42 2.34 -0.74
N PRO A 46 10.39 1.78 -1.47
CA PRO A 46 10.40 0.37 -1.82
C PRO A 46 10.41 -0.49 -0.55
N LEU A 47 9.55 -1.49 -0.48
CA LEU A 47 9.54 -2.47 0.59
C LEU A 47 10.21 -3.75 0.08
N GLU A 48 11.12 -4.31 0.86
CA GLU A 48 11.75 -5.59 0.55
C GLU A 48 10.72 -6.74 0.61
N ASP A 49 10.58 -7.48 -0.48
CA ASP A 49 9.76 -8.68 -0.54
C ASP A 49 10.59 -9.83 -1.08
N LEU A 50 11.41 -10.42 -0.19
CA LEU A 50 12.29 -11.52 -0.54
C LEU A 50 11.47 -12.67 -1.15
N GLU A 51 11.83 -13.07 -2.36
CA GLU A 51 11.16 -14.12 -3.14
C GLU A 51 9.71 -13.79 -3.53
N ASN A 52 9.31 -12.52 -3.50
CA ASN A 52 7.98 -12.01 -3.87
C ASN A 52 6.82 -12.66 -3.08
N LYS A 53 7.06 -13.06 -1.83
CA LYS A 53 6.12 -13.82 -1.00
C LYS A 53 4.93 -12.97 -0.55
N ILE A 54 5.16 -11.70 -0.18
CA ILE A 54 4.11 -10.78 0.27
C ILE A 54 3.21 -10.45 -0.91
N GLN A 55 3.78 -10.04 -2.04
CA GLN A 55 3.05 -9.72 -3.25
C GLN A 55 2.22 -10.90 -3.76
N GLN A 56 2.80 -12.10 -3.83
CA GLN A 56 2.05 -13.31 -4.22
C GLN A 56 0.90 -13.61 -3.26
N SER A 57 1.09 -13.39 -1.96
CA SER A 57 0.04 -13.60 -0.95
C SER A 57 -1.09 -12.60 -1.09
N LEU A 58 -0.77 -11.32 -1.32
CA LEU A 58 -1.75 -10.27 -1.62
C LEU A 58 -2.52 -10.61 -2.90
N GLN A 59 -1.81 -10.91 -4.00
CA GLN A 59 -2.42 -11.25 -5.28
C GLN A 59 -3.36 -12.46 -5.14
N LYS A 60 -2.93 -13.53 -4.47
CA LYS A 60 -3.76 -14.72 -4.24
C LYS A 60 -5.01 -14.40 -3.41
N TYR A 61 -4.90 -13.51 -2.43
CA TYR A 61 -6.04 -13.14 -1.58
C TYR A 61 -7.07 -12.30 -2.36
N PHE A 62 -6.63 -11.30 -3.11
CA PHE A 62 -7.52 -10.41 -3.88
C PHE A 62 -8.09 -11.05 -5.16
N THR A 63 -7.38 -11.99 -5.78
CA THR A 63 -7.93 -12.83 -6.88
C THR A 63 -8.76 -14.01 -6.37
N GLY A 64 -8.67 -14.31 -5.06
CA GLY A 64 -9.31 -15.45 -4.43
C GLY A 64 -10.85 -15.33 -4.31
N PRO A 65 -11.52 -16.33 -3.72
CA PRO A 65 -12.98 -16.45 -3.71
C PRO A 65 -13.73 -15.27 -3.10
N LYS A 66 -13.09 -14.56 -2.15
CA LYS A 66 -13.65 -13.41 -1.44
C LYS A 66 -13.84 -12.21 -2.37
N TRP A 67 -12.76 -11.79 -3.02
CA TRP A 67 -12.71 -10.54 -3.78
C TRP A 67 -12.86 -10.75 -5.29
N ARG A 68 -12.43 -11.91 -5.82
CA ARG A 68 -12.55 -12.30 -7.23
C ARG A 68 -12.05 -11.21 -8.20
N SER A 69 -10.98 -10.50 -7.84
CA SER A 69 -10.43 -9.37 -8.61
C SER A 69 -11.37 -8.16 -8.75
N TRP A 70 -12.28 -7.96 -7.79
CA TRP A 70 -13.22 -6.82 -7.76
C TRP A 70 -13.18 -6.06 -6.42
N CYS A 71 -12.08 -6.10 -5.68
CA CYS A 71 -11.97 -5.32 -4.44
C CYS A 71 -11.76 -3.83 -4.76
N ASN A 72 -12.84 -3.11 -5.06
CA ASN A 72 -12.84 -1.72 -5.51
C ASN A 72 -13.69 -0.75 -4.65
N ASP A 73 -14.54 -1.29 -3.76
CA ASP A 73 -15.48 -0.52 -2.94
C ASP A 73 -15.22 -0.73 -1.44
N GLY A 74 -13.98 -0.51 -1.04
CA GLY A 74 -13.54 -0.73 0.33
C GLY A 74 -13.08 -2.17 0.62
N ILE A 75 -12.32 -2.31 1.70
CA ILE A 75 -12.02 -3.59 2.35
C ILE A 75 -12.81 -3.72 3.66
N ASP A 76 -12.85 -4.93 4.22
CA ASP A 76 -13.41 -5.19 5.55
C ASP A 76 -12.31 -5.47 6.59
N GLU A 77 -12.71 -5.65 7.84
CA GLU A 77 -11.81 -5.96 8.96
C GLU A 77 -11.04 -7.28 8.74
N GLU A 78 -11.66 -8.30 8.14
CA GLU A 78 -11.00 -9.58 7.88
C GLU A 78 -9.85 -9.41 6.87
N THR A 79 -10.06 -8.60 5.82
CA THR A 79 -9.00 -8.26 4.87
C THR A 79 -7.92 -7.41 5.51
N ALA A 80 -8.29 -6.45 6.37
CA ALA A 80 -7.32 -5.65 7.11
C ALA A 80 -6.47 -6.51 8.06
N ASP A 81 -7.07 -7.48 8.76
CA ASP A 81 -6.39 -8.43 9.65
C ASP A 81 -5.47 -9.38 8.89
N PHE A 82 -5.87 -9.81 7.69
CA PHE A 82 -5.02 -10.59 6.79
C PHE A 82 -3.75 -9.81 6.40
N ILE A 83 -3.90 -8.56 5.96
CA ILE A 83 -2.78 -7.71 5.55
C ILE A 83 -1.86 -7.42 6.74
N ASP A 84 -2.43 -7.08 7.90
CA ASP A 84 -1.64 -6.87 9.12
C ASP A 84 -0.82 -8.12 9.48
N SER A 85 -1.43 -9.29 9.43
CA SER A 85 -0.76 -10.56 9.75
C SER A 85 0.37 -10.89 8.77
N LEU A 86 0.19 -10.54 7.49
CA LEU A 86 1.17 -10.74 6.43
C LEU A 86 2.39 -9.83 6.60
N LEU A 87 2.19 -8.56 6.98
CA LEU A 87 3.26 -7.57 7.08
C LEU A 87 3.97 -7.56 8.44
N LYS A 88 3.28 -7.94 9.51
CA LYS A 88 3.79 -7.89 10.90
C LYS A 88 5.18 -8.50 11.11
N PRO A 89 5.59 -9.60 10.45
CA PRO A 89 6.94 -10.15 10.62
C PRO A 89 8.06 -9.26 10.08
N PHE A 90 7.75 -8.33 9.18
CA PHE A 90 8.74 -7.59 8.38
C PHE A 90 8.66 -6.08 8.60
N TYR A 91 7.46 -5.55 8.88
CA TYR A 91 7.19 -4.12 8.87
C TYR A 91 6.38 -3.67 10.08
N TYR A 92 6.70 -2.49 10.59
CA TYR A 92 5.91 -1.77 11.60
C TYR A 92 4.81 -0.94 10.92
N LEU A 93 3.93 -1.64 10.20
CA LEU A 93 2.79 -1.07 9.49
C LEU A 93 1.51 -1.74 9.99
N LYS A 94 0.43 -0.98 9.97
CA LYS A 94 -0.92 -1.50 10.22
C LYS A 94 -1.89 -0.89 9.23
N VAL A 95 -2.87 -1.65 8.74
CA VAL A 95 -3.95 -1.09 7.92
C VAL A 95 -4.73 -0.06 8.75
N ASN A 96 -4.95 1.12 8.18
CA ASN A 96 -5.70 2.20 8.79
C ASN A 96 -7.19 1.85 8.82
N ARG A 97 -7.70 1.48 10.00
CA ARG A 97 -9.10 1.05 10.17
C ARG A 97 -10.11 2.18 9.94
N SER A 98 -9.71 3.45 10.05
CA SER A 98 -10.59 4.58 9.72
C SER A 98 -10.76 4.78 8.21
N LYS A 99 -9.90 4.14 7.39
CA LYS A 99 -9.86 4.29 5.93
C LYS A 99 -10.16 3.00 5.15
N LEU A 100 -10.84 2.03 5.76
CA LEU A 100 -11.18 0.77 5.09
C LEU A 100 -12.04 0.98 3.84
N LEU A 101 -13.03 1.88 3.89
CA LEU A 101 -13.90 2.19 2.75
C LEU A 101 -13.18 2.94 1.61
N GLN A 102 -12.02 3.54 1.87
CA GLN A 102 -11.20 4.15 0.82
C GLN A 102 -10.07 3.23 0.33
N SER A 103 -9.89 2.08 0.98
CA SER A 103 -8.85 1.12 0.62
C SER A 103 -9.41 0.10 -0.36
N HIS A 104 -8.62 -0.28 -1.35
CA HIS A 104 -8.98 -1.28 -2.34
C HIS A 104 -7.72 -2.01 -2.80
N GLU A 105 -7.88 -3.07 -3.59
CA GLU A 105 -6.73 -3.83 -4.10
C GLU A 105 -5.66 -2.90 -4.68
N ALA A 106 -4.38 -3.16 -4.35
CA ALA A 106 -3.21 -2.38 -4.71
C ALA A 106 -3.16 -0.94 -4.18
N TRP A 107 -4.06 -0.57 -3.26
CA TRP A 107 -4.12 0.75 -2.61
C TRP A 107 -4.71 0.66 -1.20
N ILE A 108 -3.86 0.31 -0.23
CA ILE A 108 -4.31 0.11 1.15
C ILE A 108 -3.76 1.23 2.02
N TYR A 109 -4.64 1.98 2.67
CA TYR A 109 -4.20 2.99 3.62
C TYR A 109 -3.60 2.34 4.86
N MET A 110 -2.40 2.80 5.24
CA MET A 110 -1.59 2.27 6.33
C MET A 110 -1.33 3.35 7.38
N GLU A 111 -1.25 2.93 8.63
CA GLU A 111 -0.68 3.66 9.75
C GLU A 111 0.80 3.28 9.92
N LEU A 112 1.66 4.28 10.03
CA LEU A 112 3.09 4.10 10.30
C LEU A 112 3.32 3.98 11.81
N LEU A 113 3.68 2.79 12.29
CA LEU A 113 3.92 2.53 13.70
C LEU A 113 5.38 2.87 14.07
N LEU A 114 5.71 4.16 14.11
CA LEU A 114 7.03 4.64 14.49
C LEU A 114 7.35 4.28 15.96
N GLN A 115 8.38 3.48 16.20
CA GLN A 115 8.88 3.23 17.55
C GLN A 115 9.92 4.28 17.98
N LYS A 116 9.82 4.74 19.23
CA LYS A 116 10.88 5.50 19.89
C LYS A 116 12.06 4.55 20.16
N GLY A 117 13.13 4.67 19.38
CA GLY A 117 14.39 3.97 19.66
C GLY A 117 15.11 3.38 18.44
N ASP A 118 14.39 3.07 17.36
CA ASP A 118 14.95 2.39 16.18
C ASP A 118 15.17 3.30 14.97
N LEU A 119 15.52 4.56 15.19
CA LEU A 119 15.66 5.54 14.09
C LEU A 119 16.78 5.20 13.09
N GLU A 120 17.81 4.45 13.49
CA GLU A 120 18.97 4.16 12.63
C GLU A 120 18.77 3.00 11.65
N TYR A 121 17.85 2.07 11.90
CA TYR A 121 17.64 0.88 11.06
C TYR A 121 16.28 0.83 10.36
N GLN A 122 15.48 1.90 10.50
CA GLN A 122 14.23 2.02 9.77
C GLN A 122 14.50 2.50 8.34
N ILE A 123 13.80 1.89 7.37
CA ILE A 123 13.86 2.25 5.95
C ILE A 123 13.32 3.66 5.66
N TYR A 124 12.66 4.31 6.64
CA TYR A 124 12.25 5.71 6.59
C TYR A 124 12.28 6.34 8.00
N SER A 125 12.58 7.64 8.08
CA SER A 125 12.57 8.41 9.33
C SER A 125 12.26 9.89 9.06
N GLY A 126 11.86 10.64 10.10
CA GLY A 126 11.60 12.09 9.98
C GLY A 126 10.24 12.50 9.43
N PHE A 127 9.36 11.54 9.09
CA PHE A 127 7.99 11.83 8.67
C PHE A 127 7.10 12.15 9.87
N LEU A 128 6.54 13.36 9.88
CA LEU A 128 5.59 13.81 10.91
C LEU A 128 4.22 13.15 10.73
N GLU A 129 3.83 12.93 9.47
CA GLU A 129 2.62 12.21 9.11
C GLU A 129 2.85 10.71 9.29
N LYS A 130 1.90 10.06 9.97
CA LYS A 130 1.93 8.60 10.23
C LYS A 130 0.99 7.86 9.28
N SER A 131 0.86 8.35 8.06
CA SER A 131 -0.03 7.78 7.05
C SER A 131 0.79 7.41 5.82
N GLY A 132 0.48 6.25 5.25
CA GLY A 132 1.01 5.84 3.95
C GLY A 132 0.02 4.97 3.20
N ILE A 133 0.36 4.62 1.98
CA ILE A 133 -0.42 3.71 1.14
C ILE A 133 0.48 2.56 0.72
N LEU A 134 0.11 1.35 1.13
CA LEU A 134 0.71 0.13 0.60
C LEU A 134 0.19 -0.08 -0.82
N THR A 135 1.11 -0.29 -1.76
CA THR A 135 0.81 -0.49 -3.18
C THR A 135 1.70 -1.57 -3.79
N TRP A 136 1.21 -2.23 -4.83
CA TRP A 136 1.89 -3.32 -5.57
C TRP A 136 1.26 -3.45 -6.98
N GLY A 137 1.77 -4.34 -7.82
CA GLY A 137 1.16 -4.61 -9.12
C GLY A 137 -0.29 -5.12 -9.01
N ASN A 138 -1.23 -4.50 -9.73
CA ASN A 138 -2.63 -4.93 -9.78
C ASN A 138 -2.75 -6.35 -10.36
N SER A 139 -3.82 -7.08 -10.04
CA SER A 139 -4.04 -8.44 -10.54
C SER A 139 -4.62 -8.57 -11.95
N ASP A 140 -5.05 -7.46 -12.56
CA ASP A 140 -5.52 -7.39 -13.96
C ASP A 140 -4.38 -7.55 -14.98
#